data_AF-A0A2H0S788-F1
#
_entry.id   AF-A0A2H0S788-F1
#
_cell.length_a   1.000
_cell.length_b   1.000
_cell.length_c   1.000
_cell.angle_alpha   90.00
_cell.angle_beta   90.00
_cell.angle_gamma   90.00
#
_symmetry.space_group_name_H-M   'P 1'
#
loop_
_entity.id
_entity.type
_entity.pdbx_description
1 polymer ?
#
loop_
_entity_poly.entity_id
_entity_poly.type
_entity_poly.pdbx_seq_one_letter_code
_entity_poly.pdbx_strand_id
1 'polypeptide(L)' 'MNHQKNTRISALLPTNLVSEMKDFAEKTDTTQRNVIKMALEMWLKKKLDKDTKALSKINFDDLPTEEEWGNIQSWKQKAY' A
#
# COMPACT_ATOMS: atom_id res chain seq x y z
N MET A 1 1.28 -30.20 -0.16
CA MET A 1 1.86 -29.33 0.89
C MET A 1 2.19 -27.98 0.26
N ASN A 2 1.56 -26.89 0.72
CA ASN A 2 1.87 -25.54 0.24
C ASN A 2 3.17 -25.06 0.89
N HIS A 3 4.29 -25.04 0.16
CA HIS A 3 5.53 -24.48 0.67
C HIS A 3 5.40 -22.95 0.74
N GLN A 4 5.24 -22.40 1.94
CA GLN A 4 5.38 -20.95 2.16
C GLN A 4 6.81 -20.54 1.78
N LYS A 5 6.95 -19.84 0.64
CA LYS A 5 8.21 -19.24 0.23
C LYS A 5 8.53 -18.09 1.20
N ASN A 6 9.57 -18.26 2.01
CA ASN A 6 10.09 -17.21 2.87
C ASN A 6 11.10 -16.37 2.08
N THR A 7 10.79 -15.08 1.88
CA THR A 7 11.75 -14.11 1.34
C THR A 7 12.53 -13.49 2.48
N ARG A 8 13.87 -13.56 2.42
CA ARG A 8 14.75 -12.86 3.35
C ARG A 8 15.00 -11.44 2.83
N ILE A 9 14.75 -10.46 3.67
CA ILE A 9 14.97 -9.04 3.37
C ILE A 9 16.02 -8.52 4.34
N SER A 10 17.03 -7.84 3.80
CA SER A 10 18.06 -7.15 4.58
C SER A 10 17.85 -5.65 4.41
N ALA A 11 17.82 -4.91 5.50
CA ALA A 11 17.64 -3.46 5.51
C ALA A 11 18.61 -2.83 6.51
N LEU A 12 19.13 -1.65 6.15
CA LEU A 12 19.89 -0.82 7.07
C LEU A 12 18.90 0.08 7.82
N LEU A 13 18.93 0.00 9.15
CA LEU A 13 18.07 0.79 10.02
C LEU A 13 18.92 1.68 10.93
N PRO A 14 18.41 2.86 11.32
CA PRO A 14 19.04 3.69 12.35
C PRO A 14 19.29 2.89 13.63
N THR A 15 20.47 3.10 14.24
CA THR A 15 20.89 2.32 15.42
C THR A 15 19.96 2.48 16.61
N ASN A 16 19.42 3.68 16.82
CA ASN A 16 18.41 3.96 17.85
C ASN A 16 17.13 3.14 17.66
N LEU A 17 16.68 2.99 16.40
CA LEU A 17 15.51 2.18 16.09
C LEU A 17 15.76 0.69 16.36
N VAL A 18 16.97 0.21 16.06
CA VAL A 18 17.36 -1.18 16.35
C VAL A 18 17.38 -1.44 17.85
N SER A 19 17.88 -0.51 18.67
CA SER A 19 17.85 -0.63 20.13
C SER A 19 16.42 -0.62 20.68
N GLU A 20 15.58 0.33 20.26
CA GLU A 20 14.18 0.42 20.73
C GLU A 20 13.39 -0.85 20.40
N MET A 21 13.61 -1.39 19.20
CA MET A 21 13.00 -2.64 18.76
C MET A 21 13.46 -3.84 19.61
N LYS A 22 14.75 -3.89 19.95
CA LYS A 22 15.30 -4.95 20.80
C LYS A 22 14.66 -4.90 22.19
N ASP A 23 14.60 -3.72 22.80
CA ASP A 23 14.00 -3.53 24.12
C ASP A 23 12.51 -3.90 24.13
N PHE A 24 11.78 -3.56 23.07
CA PHE A 24 10.38 -3.94 22.92
C PHE A 24 10.21 -5.46 22.77
N ALA A 25 11.08 -6.09 21.96
CA ALA A 25 11.06 -7.53 21.74
C ALA A 25 11.28 -8.30 23.05
N GLU A 26 12.23 -7.84 23.88
CA GLU A 26 12.50 -8.40 25.20
C GLU A 26 11.32 -8.22 26.17
N LYS A 27 10.70 -7.04 26.21
CA LYS A 27 9.52 -6.77 27.07
C LYS A 27 8.28 -7.58 26.72
N THR A 28 8.16 -8.01 25.47
CA THR A 28 6.97 -8.70 24.94
C THR A 28 7.19 -10.18 24.66
N ASP A 29 8.33 -10.73 25.09
CA ASP A 29 8.74 -12.12 24.84
C ASP A 29 8.56 -12.53 23.37
N THR A 30 9.07 -11.69 22.46
CA THR A 30 8.96 -11.92 21.02
C THR A 30 10.28 -11.67 20.31
N THR A 31 10.33 -11.99 19.02
CA THR A 31 11.53 -11.77 18.20
C THR A 31 11.46 -10.41 17.51
N GLN A 32 12.62 -9.78 17.30
CA GLN A 32 12.73 -8.54 16.53
C GLN A 32 12.07 -8.65 15.14
N ARG A 33 12.17 -9.83 14.50
CA ARG A 33 11.48 -10.13 13.24
C ARG A 33 9.97 -9.96 13.36
N ASN A 34 9.37 -10.47 14.43
CA ASN A 34 7.93 -10.36 14.67
C ASN A 34 7.54 -8.92 14.97
N VAL A 35 8.35 -8.17 15.73
CA VAL A 35 8.12 -6.75 15.97
C VAL A 35 8.06 -5.96 14.66
N ILE A 36 9.05 -6.15 13.77
CA ILE A 36 9.07 -5.52 12.44
C ILE A 36 7.86 -5.95 11.63
N LYS A 37 7.55 -7.24 11.60
CA LYS A 37 6.41 -7.78 10.84
C LYS A 37 5.11 -7.12 11.29
N MET A 38 4.86 -7.05 12.60
CA MET A 38 3.68 -6.39 13.16
C MET A 38 3.63 -4.91 12.79
N ALA A 39 4.75 -4.19 12.92
CA ALA A 39 4.82 -2.79 12.55
C ALA A 39 4.51 -2.56 11.06
N LEU A 40 5.04 -3.40 10.17
CA LEU A 40 4.78 -3.35 8.73
C LEU A 40 3.32 -3.64 8.40
N GLU A 41 2.72 -4.66 9.02
CA GLU A 41 1.31 -5.00 8.83
C GLU A 41 0.39 -3.86 9.30
N MET A 42 0.69 -3.25 10.45
CA MET A 42 -0.05 -2.10 10.95
C MET A 42 0.07 -0.89 10.03
N TRP A 43 1.29 -0.60 9.54
CA TRP A 43 1.51 0.49 8.59
C TRP A 43 0.76 0.25 7.28
N LEU A 44 0.85 -0.95 6.73
CA LEU A 44 0.18 -1.32 5.48
C LEU A 44 -1.33 -1.16 5.61
N LYS A 45 -1.92 -1.65 6.71
CA LYS A 45 -3.35 -1.50 6.96
C LYS A 45 -3.78 -0.03 7.02
N LYS A 46 -3.01 0.82 7.71
CA LYS A 46 -3.27 2.27 7.77
C LYS A 46 -3.14 2.93 6.40
N LYS A 47 -2.13 2.53 5.62
CA LYS A 47 -1.90 3.04 4.27
C LYS A 47 -3.05 2.67 3.33
N LEU A 48 -3.50 1.41 3.36
CA LEU A 48 -4.66 0.94 2.60
C LEU A 48 -5.93 1.70 2.98
N ASP A 49 -6.23 1.85 4.27
CA ASP A 49 -7.41 2.62 4.72
C ASP A 49 -7.37 4.07 4.23
N LYS A 50 -6.20 4.71 4.28
CA LYS A 50 -6.00 6.08 3.77
C LYS A 50 -6.22 6.15 2.26
N ASP A 51 -5.66 5.20 1.51
CA ASP A 51 -5.76 5.18 0.06
C ASP A 51 -7.19 4.85 -0.40
N THR A 52 -7.87 3.92 0.26
CA THR A 52 -9.30 3.63 0.02
C THR A 52 -10.16 4.86 0.27
N LYS A 53 -9.92 5.60 1.35
CA LYS A 53 -10.64 6.87 1.63
C LYS A 53 -10.34 7.97 0.62
N ALA A 54 -9.15 7.97 0.01
CA ALA A 54 -8.83 8.91 -1.06
C ALA A 54 -9.55 8.53 -2.36
N LEU A 55 -9.52 7.25 -2.72
CA LEU A 55 -10.20 6.72 -3.90
C LEU A 55 -11.72 6.85 -3.80
N SER A 56 -12.30 6.65 -2.62
CA SER A 56 -13.75 6.80 -2.42
C SER A 56 -14.26 8.23 -2.58
N LYS A 57 -13.35 9.22 -2.57
CA LYS A 57 -13.67 10.63 -2.82
C LYS A 57 -13.49 11.02 -4.28
N ILE A 58 -13.01 10.11 -5.13
CA ILE A 58 -13.00 10.32 -6.57
C ILE A 58 -14.46 10.26 -7.01
N ASN A 59 -15.03 11.43 -7.25
CA ASN A 59 -16.29 11.53 -7.96
C ASN A 59 -16.01 11.32 -9.45
N PHE A 60 -16.80 10.44 -10.06
CA PHE A 60 -16.78 10.20 -11.50
C PHE A 60 -17.58 11.27 -12.28
N ASP A 61 -17.85 12.41 -11.64
CA ASP A 61 -18.60 13.53 -12.22
C ASP A 61 -17.79 14.25 -13.32
N ASP A 62 -16.47 14.00 -13.39
CA ASP A 62 -15.58 14.44 -14.48
C ASP A 62 -15.43 13.40 -15.60
N LEU A 63 -16.15 12.27 -15.54
CA LEU A 63 -16.21 11.37 -16.69
C LEU A 63 -17.09 11.98 -17.77
N PRO A 64 -16.69 11.89 -19.06
CA PRO A 64 -17.56 12.28 -20.15
C PRO A 64 -18.88 11.51 -20.05
N THR A 65 -19.98 12.20 -20.24
CA THR A 65 -21.29 11.59 -20.48
C THR A 65 -21.24 10.69 -21.73
N GLU A 66 -22.22 9.80 -21.90
CA GLU A 66 -22.30 8.92 -23.08
C GLU A 66 -22.28 9.72 -24.40
N GLU A 67 -22.92 10.89 -24.43
CA GLU A 67 -22.87 11.82 -25.57
C GLU A 67 -21.47 12.42 -25.79
N GLU A 68 -20.79 12.84 -24.72
CA GLU A 68 -19.42 13.36 -24.81
C GLU A 68 -18.41 12.27 -25.24
N TRP A 69 -18.61 11.03 -24.80
CA TRP A 69 -17.84 9.88 -25.27
C TRP A 69 -18.03 9.64 -26.77
N GLY A 70 -19.26 9.71 -27.27
CA GLY A 70 -19.55 9.61 -28.70
C GLY A 70 -18.85 10.70 -29.52
N ASN A 71 -18.77 11.91 -28.98
CA ASN A 71 -18.07 13.03 -29.60
C ASN A 71 -16.54 12.85 -29.62
N ILE A 72 -15.94 12.40 -28.51
CA ILE A 72 -14.49 12.13 -28.42
C ILE A 72 -14.06 11.05 -29.43
N GLN A 73 -14.89 10.02 -29.65
CA GLN A 73 -14.59 8.97 -30.64
C GLN A 73 -14.77 9.42 -32.09
N SER A 74 -15.79 10.25 -32.35
CA SER A 74 -16.07 10.83 -33.67
C SER A 74 -14.93 11.73 -34.18
N TRP A 75 -14.29 12.51 -33.29
CA TRP A 75 -13.17 13.39 -33.66
C TRP A 75 -11.93 12.61 -34.15
N LYS A 76 -11.71 11.39 -33.65
CA LYS A 76 -10.64 10.51 -34.15
C LYS A 76 -10.94 9.90 -35.51
N GLN A 77 -12.21 9.73 -35.88
CA GLN A 77 -12.59 9.17 -37.18
C GLN A 77 -12.56 10.20 -38.32
N LYS A 78 -12.70 11.49 -38.02
CA LYS A 78 -12.61 12.58 -39.03
C LYS A 78 -11.18 13.01 -39.39
N ALA A 79 -10.18 12.46 -38.74
CA ALA A 79 -8.75 12.80 -38.94
C ALA A 79 -8.01 11.82 -39.86
N TYR A 80 -8.73 10.92 -40.56
CA TYR A 80 -8.21 10.00 -41.58
C TYR A 80 -8.92 10.22 -42.92
#